data_AF-A0A2N6FQF4-F1
#
_entry.id   AF-A0A2N6FQF4-F1
#
_cell.length_a   1.000
_cell.length_b   1.000
_cell.length_c   1.000
_cell.angle_alpha   90.00
_cell.angle_beta   90.00
_cell.angle_gamma   90.00
#
_symmetry.space_group_name_H-M   'P 1'
#
loop_
_entity.id
_entity.type
_entity.pdbx_description
1 polymer ?
#
loop_
_entity_poly.entity_id
_entity_poly.type
_entity_poly.pdbx_seq_one_letter_code
_entity_poly.pdbx_strand_id
1 'polypeptide(L)'
;MINNCQQGKVNRKFFYNFKKWMNGKPLNVALFSYEMAKYSEFIYEILDDVRNNKNKLMLDNHPDLKTWLPMYKTHHHLFDYTYYILKKDNSEFPKKRIYRCNKKNKYNFKIFNFTYTNIVNSTYTDKSNDEEDFSEKNKKLEKIYSKEITFLILVLIPCVILYGKSPAKLLREARCGNYESLEKLIRLDSSIIFEYRISEKINRLRYKEPATHEKLISAMLKPPKFKISRQRIKILMAANISLFSILSNHRLNEPDIRELFDIIAQETEGNEIDTDLPESPEAFSKAIQRELSLSL
;
A
#
# COMPACT_ATOMS: atom_id res chain seq x y z
N MET A 1 -4.88 18.86 28.53
CA MET A 1 -3.83 17.84 28.76
C MET A 1 -3.35 17.37 27.40
N ILE A 2 -2.25 17.94 26.91
CA ILE A 2 -1.69 17.68 25.59
C ILE A 2 -0.62 16.61 25.77
N ASN A 3 -0.79 15.47 25.12
CA ASN A 3 0.18 14.38 25.15
C ASN A 3 1.43 14.79 24.38
N ASN A 4 2.52 14.95 25.13
CA ASN A 4 3.87 15.09 24.61
C ASN A 4 4.18 13.96 23.62
N CYS A 5 4.41 14.32 22.36
CA CYS A 5 5.02 13.44 21.38
C CYS A 5 6.50 13.24 21.75
N GLN A 6 6.77 12.35 22.71
CA GLN A 6 8.12 11.98 23.10
C GLN A 6 8.81 11.36 21.90
N GLN A 7 9.87 12.02 21.40
CA GLN A 7 10.80 11.42 20.46
C GLN A 7 11.28 10.08 21.02
N GLY A 8 10.87 9.01 20.33
CA GLY A 8 10.73 7.68 20.89
C GLY A 8 12.05 7.07 21.32
N LYS A 9 12.20 6.83 22.62
CA LYS A 9 12.98 5.68 23.08
C LYS A 9 12.33 4.46 22.43
N VAL A 10 12.99 3.88 21.44
CA VAL A 10 12.53 2.64 20.81
C VAL A 10 12.21 1.65 21.93
N ASN A 11 10.94 1.28 22.05
CA ASN A 11 10.44 0.56 23.20
C ASN A 11 11.17 -0.78 23.27
N ARG A 12 12.09 -0.96 24.24
CA ARG A 12 12.88 -2.20 24.36
C ARG A 12 11.97 -3.44 24.50
N LYS A 13 10.75 -3.25 25.01
CA LYS A 13 9.71 -4.28 25.12
C LYS A 13 9.20 -4.75 23.75
N PHE A 14 9.14 -3.86 22.75
CA PHE A 14 8.72 -4.20 21.39
C PHE A 14 9.63 -5.27 20.77
N PHE A 15 10.93 -4.99 20.73
CA PHE A 15 11.90 -5.92 20.16
C PHE A 15 11.91 -7.26 20.88
N TYR A 16 11.47 -7.31 22.14
CA TYR A 16 11.37 -8.56 22.89
C TYR A 16 10.21 -9.44 22.38
N ASN A 17 8.99 -8.91 22.29
CA ASN A 17 7.83 -9.69 21.86
C ASN A 17 7.96 -10.18 20.41
N PHE A 18 8.38 -9.30 19.49
CA PHE A 18 8.61 -9.71 18.11
C PHE A 18 9.76 -10.72 17.98
N LYS A 19 10.85 -10.56 18.75
CA LYS A 19 11.96 -11.54 18.76
C LYS A 19 11.52 -12.90 19.29
N LYS A 20 10.62 -12.93 20.28
CA LYS A 20 10.02 -14.16 20.78
C LYS A 20 9.17 -14.82 19.70
N TRP A 21 8.29 -14.06 19.03
CA TRP A 21 7.45 -14.56 17.94
C TRP A 21 8.26 -15.13 16.76
N MET A 22 9.37 -14.47 16.42
CA MET A 22 10.28 -14.88 15.35
C MET A 22 11.06 -16.17 15.66
N ASN A 23 11.11 -16.63 16.91
CA ASN A 23 11.90 -17.80 17.28
C ASN A 23 11.42 -19.06 16.52
N GLY A 24 12.34 -19.74 15.83
CA GLY A 24 12.03 -20.91 14.99
C GLY A 24 11.51 -20.60 13.58
N LYS A 25 11.29 -19.31 13.22
CA LYS A 25 10.83 -18.88 11.90
C LYS A 25 12.00 -18.38 11.03
N PRO A 26 12.04 -18.67 9.71
CA PRO A 26 13.02 -18.08 8.80
C PRO A 26 12.96 -16.56 8.83
N LEU A 27 14.12 -15.92 8.87
CA LEU A 27 14.23 -14.47 9.02
C LEU A 27 13.48 -13.71 7.92
N ASN A 28 13.52 -14.18 6.67
CA ASN A 28 12.81 -13.56 5.55
C ASN A 28 11.28 -13.62 5.73
N VAL A 29 10.75 -14.75 6.22
CA VAL A 29 9.32 -14.92 6.51
C VAL A 29 8.90 -14.03 7.66
N ALA A 30 9.65 -14.03 8.76
CA ALA A 30 9.34 -13.21 9.93
C ALA A 30 9.34 -11.70 9.61
N LEU A 31 10.37 -11.21 8.90
CA LEU A 31 10.46 -9.81 8.52
C LEU A 31 9.38 -9.40 7.52
N PHE A 32 9.14 -10.20 6.48
CA PHE A 32 8.06 -9.91 5.53
C PHE A 32 6.71 -9.84 6.24
N SER A 33 6.44 -10.80 7.12
CA SER A 33 5.17 -10.87 7.84
C SER A 33 4.94 -9.65 8.70
N TYR A 34 5.96 -9.26 9.48
CA TYR A 34 5.90 -8.07 10.32
C TYR A 34 5.63 -6.80 9.52
N GLU A 35 6.34 -6.59 8.41
CA GLU A 35 6.14 -5.43 7.55
C GLU A 35 4.71 -5.42 6.97
N MET A 36 4.21 -6.55 6.47
CA MET A 36 2.84 -6.63 5.93
C MET A 36 1.77 -6.34 6.98
N ALA A 37 1.90 -6.90 8.18
CA ALA A 37 0.98 -6.65 9.27
C ALA A 37 1.07 -5.19 9.74
N LYS A 38 2.27 -4.61 9.80
CA LYS A 38 2.47 -3.21 10.18
C LYS A 38 1.88 -2.24 9.15
N TYR A 39 2.02 -2.53 7.85
CA TYR A 39 1.48 -1.66 6.81
C TYR A 39 -0.02 -1.77 6.61
N SER A 40 -0.73 -2.66 7.29
CA SER A 40 -2.18 -2.76 7.11
C SER A 40 -2.90 -1.46 7.44
N GLU A 41 -2.50 -0.79 8.53
CA GLU A 41 -3.08 0.51 8.91
C GLU A 41 -2.75 1.58 7.87
N PHE A 42 -1.48 1.66 7.46
CA PHE A 42 -1.06 2.59 6.43
C PHE A 42 -1.82 2.39 5.11
N ILE A 43 -1.94 1.16 4.65
CA ILE A 43 -2.67 0.84 3.42
C ILE A 43 -4.15 1.21 3.58
N TYR A 44 -4.75 0.99 4.75
CA TYR A 44 -6.10 1.44 5.03
C TYR A 44 -6.23 2.96 4.91
N GLU A 45 -5.32 3.72 5.52
CA GLU A 45 -5.32 5.19 5.48
C GLU A 45 -5.17 5.71 4.05
N ILE A 46 -4.23 5.18 3.26
CA ILE A 46 -4.09 5.52 1.83
C ILE A 46 -5.42 5.32 1.11
N LEU A 47 -6.03 4.14 1.28
CA LEU A 47 -7.22 3.77 0.55
C LEU A 47 -8.44 4.58 0.99
N ASP A 48 -8.53 4.92 2.28
CA ASP A 48 -9.54 5.84 2.80
C ASP A 48 -9.34 7.25 2.21
N ASP A 49 -8.10 7.74 2.13
CA ASP A 49 -7.79 9.04 1.56
C ASP A 49 -8.07 9.10 0.06
N VAL A 50 -7.74 8.06 -0.70
CA VAL A 50 -8.11 7.92 -2.12
C VAL A 50 -9.63 7.93 -2.26
N ARG A 51 -10.35 7.17 -1.41
CA ARG A 51 -11.82 7.10 -1.46
C ARG A 51 -12.48 8.43 -1.11
N ASN A 52 -11.93 9.16 -0.16
CA ASN A 52 -12.48 10.43 0.31
C ASN A 52 -11.90 11.64 -0.44
N ASN A 53 -11.11 11.41 -1.49
CA ASN A 53 -10.44 12.44 -2.28
C ASN A 53 -9.61 13.43 -1.42
N LYS A 54 -9.01 12.93 -0.33
CA LYS A 54 -8.18 13.72 0.60
C LYS A 54 -6.75 13.92 0.08
N ASN A 55 -6.32 13.14 -0.90
CA ASN A 55 -4.98 13.19 -1.50
C ASN A 55 -4.75 14.36 -2.48
N LYS A 56 -5.36 15.53 -2.22
CA LYS A 56 -5.31 16.68 -3.13
C LYS A 56 -3.87 17.10 -3.45
N LEU A 57 -2.99 17.12 -2.46
CA LEU A 57 -1.56 17.45 -2.64
C LEU A 57 -0.82 16.47 -3.58
N MET A 58 -1.23 15.20 -3.63
CA MET A 58 -0.65 14.25 -4.59
C MET A 58 -1.21 14.43 -5.99
N LEU A 59 -2.47 14.88 -6.11
CA LEU A 59 -3.10 15.22 -7.38
C LEU A 59 -2.53 16.52 -7.98
N ASP A 60 -2.17 17.49 -7.14
CA ASP A 60 -1.55 18.74 -7.60
C ASP A 60 -0.15 18.49 -8.19
N ASN A 61 0.53 17.43 -7.73
CA ASN A 61 1.81 16.94 -8.26
C ASN A 61 1.66 15.86 -9.35
N HIS A 62 0.49 15.76 -9.97
CA HIS A 62 0.25 14.77 -11.02
C HIS A 62 1.18 15.05 -12.21
N PRO A 63 2.00 14.07 -12.64
CA PRO A 63 2.86 14.24 -13.80
C PRO A 63 2.06 14.51 -15.07
N ASP A 64 2.71 15.07 -16.09
CA ASP A 64 2.09 15.20 -17.40
C ASP A 64 1.68 13.83 -17.96
N LEU A 65 0.68 13.81 -18.85
CA LEU A 65 0.13 12.57 -19.41
C LEU A 65 1.18 11.69 -20.12
N LYS A 66 2.19 12.29 -20.76
CA LYS A 66 3.25 11.54 -21.46
C LYS A 66 4.16 10.83 -20.46
N THR A 67 4.33 11.38 -19.27
CA THR A 67 5.06 10.78 -18.16
C THR A 67 4.23 9.74 -17.40
N TRP A 68 2.94 10.04 -17.17
CA TRP A 68 2.06 9.22 -16.34
C TRP A 68 1.58 7.93 -16.99
N LEU A 69 1.09 8.00 -18.24
CA LEU A 69 0.52 6.83 -18.93
C LEU A 69 1.51 5.66 -19.13
N PRO A 70 2.82 5.87 -19.39
CA PRO A 70 3.79 4.78 -19.43
C PRO A 70 3.86 3.97 -18.14
N MET A 71 3.62 4.58 -16.98
CA MET A 71 3.74 3.93 -15.67
C MET A 71 2.76 2.76 -15.51
N TYR A 72 1.59 2.83 -16.16
CA TYR A 72 0.67 1.70 -16.25
C TYR A 72 1.32 0.44 -16.85
N LYS A 73 2.25 0.61 -17.80
CA LYS A 73 2.95 -0.50 -18.46
C LYS A 73 4.22 -0.89 -17.73
N THR A 74 4.91 0.06 -17.11
CA THR A 74 6.24 -0.12 -16.51
C THR A 74 6.22 -0.22 -14.98
N HIS A 75 5.05 -0.34 -14.36
CA HIS A 75 4.88 -0.39 -12.91
C HIS A 75 5.73 -1.45 -12.19
N HIS A 76 6.17 -2.51 -12.88
CA HIS A 76 7.09 -3.50 -12.31
C HIS A 76 8.42 -2.86 -11.83
N HIS A 77 8.92 -1.85 -12.54
CA HIS A 77 10.12 -1.12 -12.14
C HIS A 77 9.92 -0.27 -10.88
N LEU A 78 8.67 0.01 -10.49
CA LEU A 78 8.40 0.72 -9.23
C LEU A 78 8.81 -0.12 -8.03
N PHE A 79 8.75 -1.45 -8.13
CA PHE A 79 9.27 -2.32 -7.08
C PHE A 79 10.80 -2.22 -6.97
N ASP A 80 11.50 -2.16 -8.11
CA ASP A 80 12.95 -1.96 -8.14
C ASP A 80 13.34 -0.57 -7.63
N TYR A 81 12.58 0.46 -8.02
CA TYR A 81 12.81 1.85 -7.64
C TYR A 81 12.54 2.08 -6.15
N THR A 82 11.41 1.59 -5.64
CA THR A 82 11.13 1.61 -4.21
C THR A 82 12.25 0.87 -3.50
N TYR A 83 12.58 -0.37 -3.88
CA TYR A 83 13.72 -1.10 -3.32
C TYR A 83 15.04 -0.30 -3.34
N TYR A 84 15.32 0.47 -4.39
CA TYR A 84 16.51 1.31 -4.50
C TYR A 84 16.52 2.51 -3.54
N ILE A 85 15.45 3.33 -3.51
CA ILE A 85 15.32 4.45 -2.54
C ILE A 85 15.54 3.93 -1.14
N LEU A 86 14.82 2.86 -0.84
CA LEU A 86 14.85 2.13 0.39
C LEU A 86 16.30 1.74 0.77
N LYS A 87 17.05 1.15 -0.16
CA LYS A 87 18.44 0.74 0.11
C LYS A 87 19.39 1.92 0.35
N LYS A 88 19.15 3.06 -0.31
CA LYS A 88 20.01 4.24 -0.25
C LYS A 88 19.96 4.93 1.12
N ASP A 89 18.79 5.02 1.74
CA ASP A 89 18.63 5.69 3.04
C ASP A 89 19.22 4.91 4.23
N ASN A 90 19.55 3.62 4.06
CA ASN A 90 20.16 2.80 5.11
C ASN A 90 21.70 2.84 5.18
N SER A 91 22.38 3.71 4.42
CA SER A 91 23.84 3.73 4.37
C SER A 91 24.54 4.26 5.64
N GLU A 92 23.81 4.72 6.66
CA GLU A 92 24.36 5.19 7.94
C GLU A 92 24.43 4.13 9.06
N PHE A 93 23.96 2.89 8.83
CA PHE A 93 24.22 1.81 9.79
C PHE A 93 25.64 1.24 9.62
N PRO A 94 26.40 1.00 10.72
CA PRO A 94 27.79 0.60 10.63
C PRO A 94 27.91 -0.74 9.89
N LYS A 95 28.52 -0.67 8.70
CA LYS A 95 28.92 -1.81 7.87
C LYS A 95 29.99 -2.64 8.60
N LYS A 96 29.63 -3.38 9.64
CA LYS A 96 30.47 -4.50 10.09
C LYS A 96 30.31 -5.65 9.10
N ARG A 97 31.36 -5.80 8.29
CA ARG A 97 31.68 -6.92 7.38
C ARG A 97 30.84 -8.18 7.63
N ILE A 98 29.88 -8.42 6.75
CA ILE A 98 29.42 -9.78 6.45
C ILE A 98 30.08 -10.18 5.14
N TYR A 99 30.93 -11.19 5.24
CA TYR A 99 31.78 -11.73 4.20
C TYR A 99 31.02 -12.16 2.93
N ARG A 100 31.77 -12.10 1.81
CA ARG A 100 31.47 -12.73 0.51
C ARG A 100 30.85 -14.11 0.73
N CYS A 101 29.59 -14.28 0.31
CA CYS A 101 29.02 -15.59 0.04
C CYS A 101 28.12 -15.49 -1.21
N ASN A 102 28.14 -16.56 -1.98
CA ASN A 102 27.79 -16.68 -3.40
C ASN A 102 26.42 -16.14 -3.83
N LYS A 103 26.35 -15.78 -5.12
CA LYS A 103 25.12 -15.58 -5.92
C LYS A 103 24.12 -16.73 -5.67
N LYS A 104 23.17 -16.53 -4.76
CA LYS A 104 21.79 -17.05 -4.76
C LYS A 104 21.08 -16.48 -3.53
N ASN A 105 20.04 -15.69 -3.79
CA ASN A 105 19.02 -15.19 -2.87
C ASN A 105 19.50 -14.54 -1.55
N LYS A 106 19.56 -13.20 -1.56
CA LYS A 106 19.51 -12.39 -0.33
C LYS A 106 18.66 -11.14 -0.57
N TYR A 107 17.37 -11.25 -0.28
CA TYR A 107 16.44 -10.13 -0.18
C TYR A 107 16.41 -9.63 1.27
N ASN A 108 16.68 -8.33 1.48
CA ASN A 108 16.53 -7.66 2.77
C ASN A 108 15.30 -6.74 2.68
N PHE A 109 14.30 -6.99 3.53
CA PHE A 109 12.95 -6.41 3.49
C PHE A 109 12.67 -5.37 4.59
N LYS A 110 13.68 -4.92 5.33
CA LYS A 110 13.56 -4.05 6.53
C LYS A 110 13.27 -2.56 6.26
N ILE A 111 12.82 -2.19 5.07
CA ILE A 111 13.20 -0.89 4.53
C ILE A 111 12.06 0.14 4.45
N PHE A 112 10.82 -0.30 4.35
CA PHE A 112 9.70 0.57 3.99
C PHE A 112 9.25 1.52 5.13
N ASN A 113 9.72 1.28 6.36
CA ASN A 113 9.26 1.96 7.58
C ASN A 113 9.84 3.38 7.72
N PHE A 114 11.01 3.66 7.13
CA PHE A 114 11.72 4.95 7.33
C PHE A 114 11.13 6.08 6.47
N THR A 115 10.85 5.82 5.20
CA THR A 115 10.43 6.86 4.25
C THR A 115 9.01 7.36 4.56
N TYR A 116 8.10 6.48 4.98
CA TYR A 116 6.72 6.88 5.27
C TYR A 116 6.54 7.52 6.64
N THR A 117 7.24 7.08 7.69
CA THR A 117 7.17 7.77 8.99
C THR A 117 7.60 9.24 8.85
N ASN A 118 8.54 9.55 7.95
CA ASN A 118 8.90 10.93 7.59
C ASN A 118 7.81 11.64 6.76
N ILE A 119 7.09 10.94 5.87
CA ILE A 119 5.95 11.47 5.11
C ILE A 119 4.75 11.77 6.03
N VAL A 120 4.32 10.81 6.85
CA VAL A 120 3.23 10.98 7.82
C VAL A 120 3.58 12.04 8.82
N ASN A 121 4.75 11.93 9.45
CA ASN A 121 5.13 12.91 10.47
C ASN A 121 5.21 14.30 9.83
N SER A 122 5.75 14.48 8.62
CA SER A 122 5.67 15.80 7.97
C SER A 122 4.24 16.26 7.66
N THR A 123 3.30 15.36 7.35
CA THR A 123 1.87 15.72 7.14
C THR A 123 1.05 15.91 8.41
N TYR A 124 1.42 15.26 9.53
CA TYR A 124 0.63 15.20 10.77
C TYR A 124 1.29 15.90 11.97
N THR A 125 2.60 16.22 11.93
CA THR A 125 3.22 17.07 12.97
C THR A 125 2.73 18.49 12.81
N ASP A 126 1.74 18.76 13.66
CA ASP A 126 1.34 19.97 14.33
C ASP A 126 0.79 21.15 13.52
N LYS A 127 -0.51 21.38 13.76
CA LYS A 127 -1.24 22.64 13.65
C LYS A 127 -0.93 23.57 14.84
N SER A 128 0.15 23.35 15.58
CA SER A 128 0.51 24.19 16.72
C SER A 128 1.45 25.32 16.28
N ASN A 129 0.84 26.46 15.99
CA ASN A 129 1.25 27.84 16.24
C ASN A 129 2.63 28.39 15.83
N ASP A 130 3.52 27.65 15.20
CA ASP A 130 4.66 28.27 14.54
C ASP A 130 4.30 28.43 13.05
N GLU A 131 4.23 29.68 12.59
CA GLU A 131 4.23 30.06 11.16
C GLU A 131 5.58 29.68 10.50
N GLU A 132 6.04 28.44 10.73
CA GLU A 132 7.11 27.85 9.96
C GLU A 132 6.61 27.83 8.50
N ASP A 133 7.34 28.55 7.63
CA ASP A 133 6.94 28.89 6.26
C ASP A 133 6.31 27.69 5.54
N PHE A 134 4.98 27.74 5.36
CA PHE A 134 4.19 26.75 4.64
C PHE A 134 4.80 26.44 3.25
N SER A 135 5.50 27.42 2.65
CA SER A 135 6.23 27.23 1.40
C SER A 135 7.43 26.28 1.51
N GLU A 136 8.17 26.28 2.63
CA GLU A 136 9.34 25.41 2.80
C GLU A 136 8.93 23.96 3.09
N LYS A 137 7.87 23.76 3.88
CA LYS A 137 7.29 22.44 4.15
C LYS A 137 6.76 21.78 2.87
N ASN A 138 6.05 22.54 2.03
CA ASN A 138 5.56 22.05 0.73
C ASN A 138 6.70 21.72 -0.22
N LYS A 139 7.77 22.54 -0.29
CA LYS A 139 8.97 22.23 -1.10
C LYS A 139 9.67 20.94 -0.65
N LYS A 140 9.68 20.63 0.65
CA LYS A 140 10.22 19.34 1.16
C LYS A 140 9.30 18.17 0.77
N LEU A 141 7.99 18.33 0.87
CA LEU A 141 7.02 17.31 0.46
C LEU A 141 7.05 17.04 -1.06
N GLU A 142 7.13 18.08 -1.89
CA GLU A 142 7.28 17.95 -3.36
C GLU A 142 8.54 17.17 -3.75
N LYS A 143 9.63 17.32 -2.98
CA LYS A 143 10.85 16.51 -3.18
C LYS A 143 10.65 15.03 -2.83
N ILE A 144 9.74 14.73 -1.91
CA ILE A 144 9.48 13.36 -1.46
C ILE A 144 8.52 12.65 -2.41
N TYR A 145 7.53 13.35 -2.96
CA TYR A 145 6.55 12.78 -3.90
C TYR A 145 7.10 12.72 -5.33
N SER A 146 8.01 11.79 -5.56
CA SER A 146 8.31 11.35 -6.92
C SER A 146 7.03 10.85 -7.61
N LYS A 147 6.94 11.06 -8.92
CA LYS A 147 5.85 10.52 -9.75
C LYS A 147 5.63 9.02 -9.51
N GLU A 148 6.71 8.27 -9.28
CA GLU A 148 6.72 6.85 -8.94
C GLU A 148 5.93 6.55 -7.66
N ILE A 149 6.15 7.33 -6.60
CA ILE A 149 5.43 7.18 -5.34
C ILE A 149 3.96 7.59 -5.50
N THR A 150 3.69 8.70 -6.22
CA THR A 150 2.32 9.12 -6.51
C THR A 150 1.54 8.05 -7.25
N PHE A 151 2.12 7.44 -8.29
CA PHE A 151 1.51 6.32 -9.01
C PHE A 151 1.31 5.09 -8.15
N LEU A 152 2.29 4.76 -7.30
CA LEU A 152 2.20 3.64 -6.38
C LEU A 152 0.97 3.78 -5.47
N ILE A 153 0.82 4.96 -4.86
CA ILE A 153 -0.21 5.26 -3.86
C ILE A 153 -1.60 5.42 -4.51
N LEU A 154 -1.70 6.19 -5.60
CA LEU A 154 -3.00 6.54 -6.19
C LEU A 154 -3.54 5.47 -7.15
N VAL A 155 -2.66 4.67 -7.76
CA VAL A 155 -3.07 3.73 -8.83
C VAL A 155 -2.70 2.31 -8.50
N LEU A 156 -1.42 2.01 -8.27
CA LEU A 156 -0.95 0.62 -8.16
C LEU A 156 -1.54 -0.10 -6.94
N ILE A 157 -1.38 0.47 -5.74
CA ILE A 157 -1.91 -0.11 -4.50
C ILE A 157 -3.43 -0.28 -4.59
N PRO A 158 -4.23 0.75 -4.93
CA PRO A 158 -5.67 0.58 -5.06
C PRO A 158 -6.09 -0.46 -6.11
N CYS A 159 -5.41 -0.54 -7.27
CA CYS A 159 -5.72 -1.54 -8.28
C CYS A 159 -5.53 -2.98 -7.75
N VAL A 160 -4.39 -3.23 -7.09
CA VAL A 160 -4.07 -4.55 -6.56
C VAL A 160 -4.99 -4.90 -5.40
N ILE A 161 -5.17 -3.98 -4.45
CA ILE A 161 -5.92 -4.24 -3.21
C ILE A 161 -7.44 -4.30 -3.45
N LEU A 162 -8.00 -3.36 -4.23
CA LEU A 162 -9.46 -3.28 -4.41
C LEU A 162 -9.97 -4.21 -5.51
N TYR A 163 -9.16 -4.49 -6.52
CA TYR A 163 -9.62 -5.19 -7.72
C TYR A 163 -8.85 -6.49 -8.02
N GLY A 164 -7.82 -6.83 -7.24
CA GLY A 164 -7.00 -8.04 -7.47
C GLY A 164 -6.30 -8.04 -8.82
N LYS A 165 -6.07 -6.87 -9.42
CA LYS A 165 -5.51 -6.74 -10.78
C LYS A 165 -4.47 -5.64 -10.82
N SER A 166 -3.40 -5.84 -11.59
CA SER A 166 -2.44 -4.76 -11.85
C SER A 166 -3.07 -3.67 -12.73
N PRO A 167 -2.57 -2.41 -12.64
CA PRO A 167 -2.99 -1.34 -13.54
C PRO A 167 -2.80 -1.69 -15.01
N ALA A 168 -1.70 -2.40 -15.36
CA ALA A 168 -1.46 -2.88 -16.73
C ALA A 168 -2.57 -3.81 -17.24
N LYS A 169 -3.00 -4.76 -16.39
CA LYS A 169 -4.03 -5.74 -16.74
C LYS A 169 -5.37 -5.05 -16.94
N LEU A 170 -5.78 -4.18 -16.02
CA LEU A 170 -7.00 -3.39 -16.13
C LEU A 170 -6.97 -2.50 -17.38
N LEU A 171 -5.84 -1.85 -17.67
CA LEU A 171 -5.69 -0.98 -18.83
C LEU A 171 -5.77 -1.79 -20.14
N ARG A 172 -5.16 -2.97 -20.18
CA ARG A 172 -5.27 -3.87 -21.33
C ARG A 172 -6.71 -4.30 -21.57
N GLU A 173 -7.42 -4.74 -20.53
CA GLU A 173 -8.83 -5.12 -20.61
C GLU A 173 -9.71 -3.95 -21.06
N ALA A 174 -9.51 -2.75 -20.50
CA ALA A 174 -10.20 -1.52 -20.90
C ALA A 174 -9.96 -1.19 -22.39
N ARG A 175 -8.71 -1.27 -22.85
CA ARG A 175 -8.34 -1.14 -24.28
C ARG A 175 -8.95 -2.22 -25.15
N CYS A 176 -9.35 -3.37 -24.60
CA CYS A 176 -10.10 -4.41 -25.33
C CYS A 176 -11.61 -4.19 -25.29
N GLY A 177 -12.12 -3.17 -24.59
CA GLY A 177 -13.54 -2.83 -24.54
C GLY A 177 -14.25 -3.37 -23.30
N ASN A 178 -13.51 -3.88 -22.32
CA ASN A 178 -14.08 -4.21 -21.03
C ASN A 178 -14.37 -2.91 -20.25
N TYR A 179 -15.64 -2.47 -20.30
CA TYR A 179 -16.07 -1.23 -19.65
C TYR A 179 -16.07 -1.31 -18.12
N GLU A 180 -16.13 -2.51 -17.54
CA GLU A 180 -16.00 -2.67 -16.08
C GLU A 180 -14.56 -2.35 -15.64
N SER A 181 -13.55 -2.85 -16.36
CA SER A 181 -12.15 -2.54 -16.09
C SER A 181 -11.84 -1.05 -16.36
N LEU A 182 -12.45 -0.45 -17.37
CA LEU A 182 -12.36 0.99 -17.62
C LEU A 182 -13.00 1.80 -16.48
N GLU A 183 -14.19 1.43 -16.02
CA GLU A 183 -14.86 2.07 -14.88
C GLU A 183 -14.00 2.01 -13.61
N LYS A 184 -13.37 0.86 -13.34
CA LYS A 184 -12.45 0.67 -12.20
C LYS A 184 -11.25 1.63 -12.26
N LEU A 185 -10.65 1.80 -13.44
CA LEU A 185 -9.52 2.71 -13.64
C LEU A 185 -9.93 4.17 -13.53
N ILE A 186 -11.00 4.58 -14.20
CA ILE A 186 -11.46 5.98 -14.21
C ILE A 186 -11.77 6.50 -12.80
N ARG A 187 -12.27 5.63 -11.92
CA ARG A 187 -12.54 5.97 -10.50
C ARG A 187 -11.28 6.19 -9.67
N LEU A 188 -10.15 5.66 -10.10
CA LEU A 188 -8.85 5.86 -9.44
C LEU A 188 -8.06 7.00 -10.09
N ASP A 189 -8.12 7.07 -11.41
CA ASP A 189 -7.38 8.00 -12.23
C ASP A 189 -8.20 8.37 -13.47
N SER A 190 -8.82 9.54 -13.40
CA SER A 190 -9.63 10.07 -14.49
C SER A 190 -8.80 10.46 -15.71
N SER A 191 -7.47 10.64 -15.58
CA SER A 191 -6.59 10.99 -16.70
C SER A 191 -6.50 9.88 -17.77
N ILE A 192 -6.89 8.65 -17.40
CA ILE A 192 -6.87 7.50 -18.31
C ILE A 192 -7.78 7.67 -19.53
N ILE A 193 -8.78 8.57 -19.46
CA ILE A 193 -9.65 8.91 -20.60
C ILE A 193 -8.89 9.54 -21.75
N PHE A 194 -7.73 10.16 -21.48
CA PHE A 194 -6.89 10.81 -22.48
C PHE A 194 -5.96 9.82 -23.20
N GLU A 195 -5.94 8.55 -22.77
CA GLU A 195 -5.28 7.50 -23.53
C GLU A 195 -6.01 7.29 -24.86
N TYR A 196 -5.29 7.38 -25.98
CA TYR A 196 -5.86 7.43 -27.32
C TYR A 196 -6.90 6.33 -27.60
N ARG A 197 -6.61 5.07 -27.27
CA ARG A 197 -7.50 3.93 -27.55
C ARG A 197 -8.73 3.94 -26.64
N ILE A 198 -8.58 4.41 -25.40
CA ILE A 198 -9.72 4.59 -24.48
C ILE A 198 -10.60 5.74 -24.96
N SER A 199 -10.01 6.89 -25.29
CA SER A 199 -10.73 8.07 -25.78
C SER A 199 -11.58 7.74 -27.01
N GLU A 200 -10.99 7.05 -27.99
CA GLU A 200 -11.71 6.60 -29.19
C GLU A 200 -12.92 5.71 -28.84
N LYS A 201 -12.76 4.79 -27.87
CA LYS A 201 -13.87 3.93 -27.44
C LYS A 201 -14.96 4.68 -26.70
N ILE A 202 -14.62 5.61 -25.82
CA ILE A 202 -15.58 6.46 -25.12
C ILE A 202 -16.37 7.30 -26.14
N ASN A 203 -15.69 7.90 -27.13
CA ASN A 203 -16.35 8.66 -28.18
C ASN A 203 -17.32 7.81 -29.02
N ARG A 204 -16.97 6.56 -29.32
CA ARG A 204 -17.87 5.63 -30.03
C ARG A 204 -19.08 5.24 -29.17
N LEU A 205 -18.88 5.04 -27.86
CA LEU A 205 -19.95 4.70 -26.92
C LEU A 205 -21.05 5.76 -26.87
N ARG A 206 -20.70 7.04 -26.99
CA ARG A 206 -21.66 8.16 -26.99
C ARG A 206 -22.82 7.94 -27.96
N TYR A 207 -22.55 7.33 -29.12
CA TYR A 207 -23.55 7.09 -30.16
C TYR A 207 -24.13 5.67 -30.12
N LYS A 208 -23.33 4.67 -29.76
CA LYS A 208 -23.75 3.26 -29.80
C LYS A 208 -24.48 2.80 -28.54
N GLU A 209 -24.03 3.26 -27.37
CA GLU A 209 -24.50 2.81 -26.06
C GLU A 209 -24.49 4.00 -25.08
N PRO A 210 -25.42 4.97 -25.23
CA PRO A 210 -25.42 6.21 -24.46
C PRO A 210 -25.50 5.98 -22.94
N ALA A 211 -26.24 4.97 -22.48
CA ALA A 211 -26.30 4.62 -21.05
C ALA A 211 -24.94 4.16 -20.50
N THR A 212 -24.19 3.35 -21.25
CA THR A 212 -22.83 2.93 -20.87
C THR A 212 -21.89 4.13 -20.83
N HIS A 213 -21.99 5.03 -21.82
CA HIS A 213 -21.23 6.28 -21.86
C HIS A 213 -21.51 7.16 -20.62
N GLU A 214 -22.77 7.47 -20.33
CA GLU A 214 -23.18 8.27 -19.16
C GLU A 214 -22.69 7.64 -17.85
N LYS A 215 -22.78 6.32 -17.73
CA LYS A 215 -22.25 5.59 -16.58
C LYS A 215 -20.76 5.84 -16.38
N LEU A 216 -19.95 5.76 -17.44
CA LEU A 216 -18.51 6.00 -17.40
C LEU A 216 -18.17 7.46 -17.06
N ILE A 217 -18.85 8.42 -17.68
CA ILE A 217 -18.66 9.86 -17.35
C ILE A 217 -19.00 10.12 -15.89
N SER A 218 -20.11 9.56 -15.39
CA SER A 218 -20.49 9.71 -13.98
C SER A 218 -19.49 9.03 -13.02
N ALA A 219 -18.75 8.03 -13.48
CA ALA A 219 -17.76 7.33 -12.67
C ALA A 219 -16.51 8.17 -12.41
N MET A 220 -16.18 9.13 -13.28
CA MET A 220 -15.05 10.06 -13.10
C MET A 220 -15.16 10.89 -11.82
N LEU A 221 -16.39 11.17 -11.36
CA LEU A 221 -16.68 12.00 -10.20
C LEU A 221 -16.98 11.18 -8.94
N LYS A 222 -16.92 9.85 -9.04
CA LYS A 222 -17.31 8.96 -7.95
C LYS A 222 -16.10 8.18 -7.45
N PRO A 223 -15.99 7.95 -6.14
CA PRO A 223 -14.90 7.17 -5.60
C PRO A 223 -14.98 5.69 -6.04
N PRO A 224 -13.94 4.89 -5.79
CA PRO A 224 -14.00 3.45 -5.92
C PRO A 224 -15.22 2.86 -5.20
N LYS A 225 -15.93 1.92 -5.85
CA LYS A 225 -17.17 1.33 -5.28
C LYS A 225 -16.91 0.42 -4.06
N PHE A 226 -15.66 0.07 -3.81
CA PHE A 226 -15.32 -0.95 -2.83
C PHE A 226 -15.41 -0.37 -1.41
N LYS A 227 -16.13 -1.07 -0.52
CA LYS A 227 -16.12 -0.73 0.90
C LYS A 227 -14.79 -1.20 1.50
N ILE A 228 -13.97 -0.25 1.88
CA ILE A 228 -12.72 -0.47 2.61
C ILE A 228 -13.05 -0.41 4.11
N SER A 229 -12.56 -1.40 4.87
CA SER A 229 -12.56 -1.39 6.34
C SER A 229 -11.18 -1.85 6.83
N ARG A 230 -10.78 -1.40 8.02
CA ARG A 230 -9.51 -1.83 8.65
C ARG A 230 -9.40 -3.34 8.73
N GLN A 231 -10.43 -3.97 9.28
CA GLN A 231 -10.59 -5.42 9.32
C GLN A 231 -10.28 -6.10 7.98
N ARG A 232 -10.87 -5.61 6.88
CA ARG A 232 -10.67 -6.21 5.57
C ARG A 232 -9.22 -6.09 5.10
N ILE A 233 -8.59 -4.93 5.29
CA ILE A 233 -7.19 -4.72 4.91
C ILE A 233 -6.27 -5.62 5.74
N LYS A 234 -6.51 -5.75 7.06
CA LYS A 234 -5.76 -6.68 7.91
C LYS A 234 -5.92 -8.14 7.46
N ILE A 235 -7.14 -8.58 7.14
CA ILE A 235 -7.40 -9.94 6.61
C ILE A 235 -6.66 -10.15 5.27
N LEU A 236 -6.66 -9.16 4.37
CA LEU A 236 -5.93 -9.24 3.12
C LEU A 236 -4.41 -9.33 3.34
N MET A 237 -3.86 -8.55 4.27
CA MET A 237 -2.44 -8.65 4.65
C MET A 237 -2.14 -10.01 5.27
N ALA A 238 -3.00 -10.53 6.14
CA ALA A 238 -2.89 -11.88 6.70
C ALA A 238 -2.89 -12.96 5.60
N ALA A 239 -3.72 -12.83 4.56
CA ALA A 239 -3.70 -13.71 3.40
C ALA A 239 -2.38 -13.63 2.62
N ASN A 240 -1.84 -12.43 2.39
CA ASN A 240 -0.53 -12.25 1.76
C ASN A 240 0.62 -12.86 2.59
N ILE A 241 0.57 -12.73 3.92
CA ILE A 241 1.51 -13.36 4.85
C ILE A 241 1.44 -14.88 4.70
N SER A 242 0.22 -15.44 4.75
CA SER A 242 0.00 -16.88 4.59
C SER A 242 0.54 -17.40 3.25
N LEU A 243 0.20 -16.73 2.14
CA LEU A 243 0.69 -17.09 0.80
C LEU A 243 2.21 -17.05 0.71
N PHE A 244 2.84 -15.97 1.19
CA PHE A 244 4.29 -15.84 1.17
C PHE A 244 4.99 -16.91 2.02
N SER A 245 4.41 -17.27 3.16
CA SER A 245 4.92 -18.30 4.05
C SER A 245 4.90 -19.69 3.38
N ILE A 246 3.82 -20.00 2.64
CA ILE A 246 3.69 -21.23 1.84
C ILE A 246 4.73 -21.25 0.72
N LEU A 247 4.84 -20.16 -0.04
CA LEU A 247 5.83 -20.01 -1.12
C LEU A 247 7.28 -20.11 -0.61
N SER A 248 7.52 -19.77 0.65
CA SER A 248 8.82 -19.87 1.32
C SER A 248 9.10 -21.24 1.95
N ASN A 249 8.24 -22.24 1.72
CA ASN A 249 8.29 -23.56 2.36
C ASN A 249 8.33 -23.50 3.90
N HIS A 250 7.70 -22.49 4.49
CA HIS A 250 7.57 -22.33 5.94
C HIS A 250 6.19 -21.76 6.26
N ARG A 251 5.18 -22.62 6.16
CA ARG A 251 3.78 -22.25 6.37
C ARG A 251 3.58 -21.69 7.78
N LEU A 252 3.13 -20.44 7.86
CA LEU A 252 2.59 -19.86 9.09
C LEU A 252 1.12 -20.25 9.21
N ASN A 253 0.73 -20.73 10.39
CA ASN A 253 -0.67 -21.02 10.67
C ASN A 253 -1.39 -19.76 11.13
N GLU A 254 -2.72 -19.80 11.15
CA GLU A 254 -3.55 -18.66 11.53
C GLU A 254 -3.28 -18.13 12.94
N PRO A 255 -3.01 -18.97 13.97
CA PRO A 255 -2.59 -18.47 15.28
C PRO A 255 -1.29 -17.68 15.25
N ASP A 256 -0.28 -18.10 14.45
CA ASP A 256 0.98 -17.37 14.31
C ASP A 256 0.75 -15.98 13.69
N ILE A 257 -0.12 -15.90 12.69
CA ILE A 257 -0.44 -14.64 12.02
C ILE A 257 -1.25 -13.74 12.95
N ARG A 258 -2.21 -14.29 13.71
CA ARG A 258 -2.98 -13.53 14.71
C ARG A 258 -2.08 -12.95 15.80
N GLU A 259 -1.20 -13.77 16.39
CA GLU A 259 -0.26 -13.33 17.42
C GLU A 259 0.61 -12.16 16.92
N LEU A 260 1.00 -12.17 15.64
CA LEU A 260 1.76 -11.07 15.05
C LEU A 260 0.96 -9.75 15.02
N PHE A 261 -0.33 -9.79 14.64
CA PHE A 261 -1.18 -8.60 14.67
C PHE A 261 -1.42 -8.11 16.10
N ASP A 262 -1.64 -9.01 17.05
CA ASP A 262 -1.81 -8.65 18.46
C ASP A 262 -0.53 -7.99 19.02
N ILE A 263 0.67 -8.48 18.65
CA ILE A 263 1.95 -7.83 19.00
C ILE A 263 2.03 -6.41 18.45
N ILE A 264 1.57 -6.18 17.22
CA ILE A 264 1.57 -4.86 16.58
C ILE A 264 0.55 -3.94 17.24
N ALA A 265 -0.68 -4.41 17.49
CA ALA A 265 -1.70 -3.65 18.21
C ALA A 265 -1.24 -3.22 19.61
N GLN A 266 -0.53 -4.11 20.32
CA GLN A 266 0.10 -3.78 21.60
C GLN A 266 1.18 -2.71 21.48
N GLU A 267 1.92 -2.70 20.37
CA GLU A 267 2.96 -1.69 20.11
C GLU A 267 2.36 -0.33 19.75
N THR A 268 1.39 -0.31 18.83
CA THR A 268 0.88 0.93 18.21
C THR A 268 -0.24 1.56 19.02
N GLU A 269 -1.08 0.76 19.66
CA GLU A 269 -2.30 1.21 20.33
C GLU A 269 -2.29 0.94 21.84
N GLY A 270 -1.37 0.09 22.32
CA GLY A 270 -1.35 -0.38 23.72
C GLY A 270 -2.41 -1.44 24.02
N ASN A 271 -3.11 -1.94 23.01
CA ASN A 271 -4.14 -2.98 23.14
C ASN A 271 -3.50 -4.37 23.27
N GLU A 272 -4.02 -5.22 24.14
CA GLU A 272 -3.48 -6.60 24.28
C GLU A 272 -3.80 -7.48 23.06
N ILE A 273 -4.88 -7.17 22.35
CA ILE A 273 -5.36 -7.88 21.17
C ILE A 273 -5.73 -6.89 20.08
N ASP A 274 -5.60 -7.31 18.82
CA ASP A 274 -6.11 -6.57 17.68
C ASP A 274 -7.63 -6.77 17.57
N THR A 275 -8.39 -5.70 17.81
CA THR A 275 -9.86 -5.72 17.84
C THR A 275 -10.50 -5.56 16.46
N ASP A 276 -9.72 -5.24 15.43
CA ASP A 276 -10.22 -5.19 14.05
C ASP A 276 -10.28 -6.59 13.42
N LEU A 277 -9.62 -7.59 14.00
CA LEU A 277 -9.65 -8.97 13.51
C LEU A 277 -10.83 -9.76 14.08
N PRO A 278 -11.39 -10.74 13.35
CA PRO A 278 -12.42 -11.63 13.89
C PRO A 278 -11.97 -12.29 15.20
N GLU A 279 -12.84 -12.29 16.22
CA GLU A 279 -12.50 -12.81 17.55
C GLU A 279 -12.20 -14.31 17.54
N SER A 280 -13.00 -15.09 16.81
CA SER A 280 -12.81 -16.54 16.77
C SER A 280 -11.69 -16.95 15.79
N PRO A 281 -10.79 -17.87 16.19
CA PRO A 281 -9.75 -18.40 15.29
C PRO A 281 -10.31 -18.99 14.00
N GLU A 282 -11.47 -19.64 14.08
CA GLU A 282 -12.15 -20.23 12.93
C GLU A 282 -12.65 -19.16 11.95
N ALA A 283 -13.26 -18.08 12.44
CA ALA A 283 -13.72 -16.98 11.58
C ALA A 283 -12.54 -16.28 10.91
N PHE A 284 -11.44 -16.08 11.63
CA PHE A 284 -10.22 -15.50 11.08
C PHE A 284 -9.61 -16.39 9.99
N SER A 285 -9.50 -17.70 10.23
CA SER A 285 -9.02 -18.66 9.22
C SER A 285 -9.89 -18.68 7.97
N LYS A 286 -11.22 -18.77 8.13
CA LYS A 286 -12.15 -18.72 6.98
C LYS A 286 -12.03 -17.41 6.19
N ALA A 287 -11.80 -16.30 6.87
CA ALA A 287 -11.60 -15.00 6.23
C ALA A 287 -10.30 -14.97 5.40
N ILE A 288 -9.19 -15.49 5.95
CA ILE A 288 -7.92 -15.63 5.22
C ILE A 288 -8.09 -16.52 3.99
N GLN A 289 -8.71 -17.70 4.14
CA GLN A 289 -8.91 -18.64 3.04
C GLN A 289 -9.77 -18.04 1.92
N ARG A 290 -10.77 -17.24 2.27
CA ARG A 290 -11.60 -16.52 1.29
C ARG A 290 -10.74 -15.55 0.47
N GLU A 291 -9.90 -14.74 1.09
CA GLU A 291 -9.04 -13.79 0.36
C GLU A 291 -7.95 -14.50 -0.46
N LEU A 292 -7.41 -15.62 0.01
CA LEU A 292 -6.51 -16.48 -0.76
C LEU A 292 -7.18 -17.00 -2.04
N SER A 293 -8.44 -17.47 -1.95
CA SER A 293 -9.18 -17.99 -3.11
C SER A 293 -9.50 -16.94 -4.17
N LEU A 294 -9.49 -15.65 -3.80
CA LEU A 294 -9.66 -14.54 -4.73
C LEU A 294 -8.35 -14.13 -5.42
N SER A 295 -7.21 -14.54 -4.84
CA SER A 295 -5.87 -14.11 -5.27
C SER A 295 -5.16 -15.13 -6.17
N LEU A 296 -5.60 -16.40 -6.14
CA LEU A 296 -5.11 -17.50 -6.98
C LEU A 296 -5.96 -17.65 -8.24
#